data_AF-A0AAU2DQD9-F1
#
_entry.id   AF-A0AAU2DQD9-F1
#
_cell.length_a   1.000
_cell.length_b   1.000
_cell.length_c   1.000
_cell.angle_alpha   90.00
_cell.angle_beta   90.00
_cell.angle_gamma   90.00
#
_symmetry.space_group_name_H-M   'P 1'
#
loop_
_entity.id
_entity.type
_entity.pdbx_description
1 polymer ?
#
loop_
_entity_poly.entity_id
_entity_poly.type
_entity_poly.pdbx_seq_one_letter_code
_entity_poly.pdbx_strand_id
1 'polypeptide(L)'
;MTNPEVPEAEMLLVGSVVEGEATAVFRWGVIVDLGLSRDGLIDVLYIDDDDNYQVGDRVSCYLSAFDEMKNKFILRPPGQVPLAERLRRLEEQRGLSS
;
A
#
# COMPACT_ATOMS: atom_id res chain seq x y z
N MET A 1 13.65 26.41 3.89
CA MET A 1 12.33 26.23 3.23
C MET A 1 11.99 24.76 3.37
N THR A 2 11.56 24.35 4.55
CA THR A 2 11.14 22.97 4.83
C THR A 2 9.68 22.87 4.44
N ASN A 3 9.36 22.15 3.38
CA ASN A 3 7.99 21.94 2.94
C ASN A 3 7.26 21.12 4.02
N PRO A 4 6.28 21.68 4.78
CA PRO A 4 5.82 21.07 6.02
C PRO A 4 4.69 20.03 5.81
N GLU A 5 4.46 19.58 4.59
CA GLU A 5 3.30 18.72 4.28
C GLU A 5 3.53 17.24 4.63
N VAL A 6 4.79 16.80 4.68
CA VAL A 6 5.16 15.41 4.99
C VAL A 6 6.24 15.42 6.08
N PRO A 7 6.06 14.68 7.18
CA PRO A 7 7.10 14.55 8.20
C PRO A 7 8.40 13.99 7.60
N GLU A 8 9.54 14.55 8.00
CA GLU A 8 10.86 14.14 7.50
C GLU A 8 11.13 12.63 7.76
N ALA A 9 10.57 12.10 8.84
CA ALA A 9 10.59 10.67 9.17
C ALA A 9 9.86 9.80 8.13
N GLU A 10 8.79 10.29 7.51
CA GLU A 10 8.07 9.57 6.46
C GLU A 10 8.82 9.65 5.12
N MET A 11 9.49 10.77 4.85
CA MET A 11 10.38 10.87 3.69
C MET A 11 11.54 9.88 3.74
N LEU A 12 12.02 9.50 4.94
CA LEU A 12 13.02 8.44 5.09
C LEU A 12 12.51 7.04 4.73
N LEU A 13 11.18 6.84 4.68
CA LEU A 13 10.58 5.59 4.23
C LEU A 13 10.53 5.49 2.70
N VAL A 14 10.78 6.58 1.98
CA VAL A 14 10.89 6.58 0.51
C VAL A 14 12.04 5.67 0.09
N GLY A 15 11.74 4.69 -0.76
CA GLY A 15 12.64 3.61 -1.17
C GLY A 15 12.51 2.33 -0.34
N SER A 16 11.70 2.32 0.73
CA SER A 16 11.45 1.15 1.56
C SER A 16 10.13 0.46 1.19
N VAL A 17 10.00 -0.81 1.59
CA VAL A 17 8.72 -1.53 1.54
C VAL A 17 7.88 -1.10 2.73
N VAL A 18 6.66 -0.64 2.47
CA VAL A 18 5.65 -0.30 3.45
C VAL A 18 4.47 -1.25 3.30
N GLU A 19 3.81 -1.59 4.41
CA GLU A 19 2.56 -2.34 4.37
C GLU A 19 1.39 -1.38 4.60
N GLY A 20 0.31 -1.56 3.85
CA GLY A 20 -0.91 -0.80 4.05
C GLY A 20 -2.14 -1.56 3.64
N GLU A 21 -3.31 -0.99 3.87
CA GLU A 21 -4.61 -1.58 3.55
C GLU A 21 -5.30 -0.79 2.43
N ALA A 22 -5.78 -1.49 1.40
CA ALA A 22 -6.55 -0.88 0.32
C ALA A 22 -7.87 -0.35 0.87
N THR A 23 -8.01 0.97 0.99
CA THR A 23 -9.22 1.62 1.50
C THR A 23 -10.20 1.96 0.37
N ALA A 24 -9.71 2.16 -0.84
CA ALA A 24 -10.53 2.37 -2.02
C ALA A 24 -9.86 1.82 -3.28
N VAL A 25 -10.66 1.19 -4.14
CA VAL A 25 -10.20 0.66 -5.43
C VAL A 25 -10.99 1.36 -6.53
N PHE A 26 -10.27 2.01 -7.44
CA PHE A 26 -10.83 2.67 -8.62
C PHE A 26 -10.25 2.07 -9.89
N ARG A 27 -10.94 2.25 -11.03
CA ARG A 27 -10.43 1.79 -12.34
C ARG A 27 -9.12 2.47 -12.76
N TRP A 28 -8.83 3.64 -12.20
CA TRP A 28 -7.62 4.42 -12.51
C TRP A 28 -6.53 4.28 -11.45
N GLY A 29 -6.77 3.54 -10.36
CA GLY A 29 -5.79 3.32 -9.31
C GLY A 29 -6.39 2.84 -7.99
N VAL A 30 -5.53 2.44 -7.07
CA VAL A 30 -5.89 1.92 -5.75
C VAL A 30 -5.35 2.84 -4.68
N ILE A 31 -6.19 3.22 -3.72
CA ILE A 31 -5.79 3.98 -2.54
C ILE A 31 -5.52 3.00 -1.41
N VAL A 32 -4.34 3.15 -0.81
CA VAL A 32 -3.84 2.31 0.27
C VAL A 32 -3.56 3.19 1.48
N ASP A 33 -4.17 2.88 2.61
CA ASP A 33 -3.81 3.49 3.89
C ASP A 33 -2.56 2.82 4.44
N LEU A 34 -1.50 3.61 4.61
CA LEU A 34 -0.20 3.19 5.13
C LEU A 34 -0.06 3.45 6.63
N GLY A 35 -1.06 4.07 7.27
CA GLY A 35 -0.96 4.58 8.64
C GLY A 35 0.01 5.75 8.78
N LEU A 36 0.30 6.43 7.67
CA LEU A 36 1.14 7.64 7.61
C LEU A 36 0.27 8.90 7.60
N SER A 37 0.90 10.07 7.57
CA SER A 37 0.18 11.34 7.49
C SER A 37 -0.67 11.46 6.23
N ARG A 38 -0.33 10.75 5.15
CA ARG A 38 -0.98 10.78 3.83
C ARG A 38 -1.21 9.36 3.29
N ASP A 39 -2.26 9.18 2.50
CA ASP A 39 -2.54 7.91 1.83
C ASP A 39 -1.53 7.62 0.71
N GLY A 40 -1.35 6.33 0.43
CA GLY A 40 -0.70 5.83 -0.75
C GLY A 40 -1.65 5.72 -1.95
N LEU A 41 -1.11 5.92 -3.14
CA LEU A 41 -1.77 5.72 -4.42
C LEU A 41 -0.93 4.77 -5.26
N ILE A 42 -1.55 3.66 -5.67
CA ILE A 42 -1.06 2.81 -6.74
C ILE A 42 -1.77 3.25 -8.02
N ASP A 43 -1.00 3.74 -8.98
CA ASP A 43 -1.53 4.12 -10.29
C ASP A 43 -1.89 2.87 -11.10
N VAL A 44 -2.93 2.92 -11.94
CA VAL A 44 -3.33 1.80 -12.80
C VAL A 44 -2.20 1.32 -13.71
N LEU A 45 -1.24 2.19 -14.04
CA LEU A 45 -0.05 1.82 -14.80
C LEU A 45 0.82 0.74 -14.13
N TYR A 46 0.65 0.51 -12.83
CA TYR A 46 1.35 -0.51 -12.06
C TYR A 46 0.46 -1.69 -11.65
N ILE A 47 -0.78 -1.73 -12.13
CA ILE A 47 -1.75 -2.78 -11.86
C ILE A 47 -1.85 -3.61 -13.13
N ASP A 48 -1.52 -4.90 -13.06
CA ASP A 48 -1.70 -5.82 -14.18
C ASP A 48 -3.18 -6.19 -14.34
N ASP A 49 -3.61 -6.59 -15.55
CA ASP A 49 -5.00 -7.01 -15.80
C ASP A 49 -5.45 -8.22 -14.95
N ASP A 50 -4.49 -9.00 -14.43
CA ASP A 50 -4.74 -10.13 -13.52
C ASP A 50 -4.80 -9.70 -12.04
N ASP A 51 -4.34 -8.49 -11.71
CA ASP A 51 -4.35 -7.97 -10.35
C ASP A 51 -5.77 -7.50 -9.97
N ASN A 52 -6.41 -8.23 -9.05
CA ASN A 52 -7.71 -7.88 -8.53
C ASN A 52 -7.61 -7.40 -7.07
N TYR A 53 -7.36 -6.10 -6.90
CA TYR A 53 -7.36 -5.45 -5.59
C TYR A 53 -8.80 -5.31 -5.05
N GLN A 54 -9.00 -5.67 -3.77
CA GLN A 54 -10.26 -5.43 -3.07
C GLN A 54 -10.06 -4.48 -1.89
N VAL A 55 -11.11 -3.73 -1.55
CA VAL A 55 -11.11 -2.90 -0.33
C VAL A 55 -11.01 -3.81 0.89
N GLY A 56 -10.07 -3.52 1.79
CA GLY A 56 -9.71 -4.34 2.95
C GLY A 56 -8.49 -5.24 2.73
N ASP A 57 -7.92 -5.26 1.52
CA ASP A 57 -6.69 -6.01 1.28
C ASP A 57 -5.48 -5.26 1.84
N ARG A 58 -4.72 -5.88 2.76
CA ARG A 58 -3.31 -5.52 2.92
C ARG A 58 -2.54 -5.83 1.65
N VAL A 59 -1.79 -4.82 1.27
CA VAL A 59 -0.80 -4.85 0.21
C VAL A 59 0.50 -4.34 0.80
N SER A 60 1.57 -5.08 0.56
CA SER A 60 2.93 -4.59 0.81
C SER A 60 3.37 -3.88 -0.46
N CYS A 61 3.80 -2.63 -0.40
CA CYS A 61 4.17 -1.82 -1.56
C CYS A 61 5.49 -1.08 -1.31
N TYR A 62 6.27 -0.85 -2.37
CA TYR A 62 7.42 0.03 -2.31
C TYR A 62 6.97 1.48 -2.37
N LEU A 63 7.37 2.28 -1.38
CA LEU A 63 7.11 3.71 -1.37
C LEU A 63 8.10 4.38 -2.31
N SER A 64 7.64 4.80 -3.50
CA SER A 64 8.54 5.30 -4.54
C SER A 64 8.90 6.77 -4.37
N ALA A 65 7.90 7.61 -4.09
CA ALA A 65 8.05 9.05 -3.90
C ALA A 65 6.75 9.65 -3.35
N PHE A 66 6.81 10.88 -2.86
CA PHE A 66 5.61 11.67 -2.57
C PHE A 66 5.29 12.58 -3.77
N ASP A 67 4.03 12.55 -4.22
CA ASP A 67 3.52 13.46 -5.24
C ASP A 67 2.84 14.64 -4.54
N GLU A 68 3.50 15.81 -4.57
CA GLU A 68 2.99 17.04 -3.95
C GLU A 68 1.73 17.58 -4.66
N MET A 69 1.59 17.34 -5.97
CA MET A 69 0.41 17.80 -6.72
C MET A 69 -0.84 17.01 -6.35
N LYS A 70 -0.69 15.70 -6.15
CA LYS A 70 -1.77 14.81 -5.72
C LYS A 70 -1.90 14.71 -4.19
N ASN A 71 -0.92 15.24 -3.45
CA ASN A 71 -0.79 15.14 -1.99
C ASN A 71 -0.85 13.67 -1.50
N LYS A 72 -0.22 12.75 -2.25
CA LYS A 72 -0.26 11.30 -2.00
C LYS A 72 1.08 10.64 -2.22
N PHE A 73 1.35 9.56 -1.50
CA PHE A 73 2.54 8.74 -1.73
C PHE A 73 2.33 7.84 -2.94
N ILE A 74 3.26 7.87 -3.89
CA ILE A 74 3.24 6.96 -5.03
C ILE A 74 3.81 5.62 -4.58
N LEU A 75 2.96 4.61 -4.67
CA LEU A 75 3.28 3.24 -4.31
C LEU A 75 3.49 2.40 -5.55
N ARG A 76 4.43 1.46 -5.45
CA ARG A 76 4.63 0.40 -6.45
C ARG A 76 4.41 -0.97 -5.83
N PRO A 77 3.58 -1.83 -6.42
CA PRO A 77 3.40 -3.18 -5.93
C PRO A 77 4.67 -4.03 -6.23
N PRO A 78 5.22 -4.77 -5.24
CA PRO A 78 6.22 -5.83 -5.42
C PRO A 78 5.72 -7.07 -6.21
N GLY A 79 4.52 -7.05 -6.77
CA GLY A 79 3.73 -8.24 -7.08
C GLY A 79 2.85 -8.57 -5.88
N GLN A 80 1.53 -8.57 -6.09
CA GLN A 80 0.56 -8.70 -5.02
C GLN A 80 0.72 -10.06 -4.32
N VAL A 81 0.82 -10.09 -2.99
CA VAL A 81 0.61 -11.35 -2.23
C VAL A 81 -0.90 -11.54 -2.16
N PRO A 82 -1.48 -12.54 -2.85
CA PRO A 82 -2.93 -12.68 -2.97
C PRO A 82 -3.59 -12.85 -1.60
N LEU A 83 -4.82 -12.35 -1.44
CA LEU A 83 -5.64 -12.53 -0.23
C LEU A 83 -5.71 -14.01 0.21
N ALA A 84 -5.65 -14.95 -0.75
CA ALA A 84 -5.56 -16.39 -0.49
C ALA A 84 -4.38 -16.77 0.41
N GLU A 85 -3.20 -16.16 0.20
CA GLU A 85 -2.02 -16.39 1.02
C GLU A 85 -2.13 -15.73 2.40
N ARG A 86 -2.90 -14.64 2.49
CA ARG A 86 -3.11 -13.89 3.74
C ARG A 86 -4.16 -14.56 4.64
N LEU A 87 -5.21 -15.14 4.06
CA LEU A 87 -6.17 -15.98 4.76
C LEU A 87 -5.49 -17.23 5.33
N ARG A 88 -4.59 -17.84 4.56
CA ARG A 88 -3.80 -19.00 5.00
C ARG A 88 -2.97 -18.72 6.27
N ARG A 89 -2.30 -17.55 6.34
CA ARG A 89 -1.52 -17.14 7.52
C ARG A 89 -2.38 -16.83 8.76
N LEU A 90 -3.59 -16.32 8.56
CA LEU A 90 -4.57 -16.08 9.63
C LEU A 90 -5.13 -17.40 10.20
N GLU A 91 -5.29 -18.41 9.35
CA GLU A 91 -5.69 -19.76 9.77
C GLU A 91 -4.56 -20.49 10.51
N GLU A 92 -3.31 -20.33 10.09
CA GLU A 92 -2.14 -20.98 10.73
C GLU A 92 -1.86 -20.50 12.16
N GLN A 93 -2.13 -19.24 12.51
CA GLN A 93 -1.95 -18.75 13.89
C GLN A 93 -3.07 -19.20 14.84
N ARG A 94 -4.21 -19.65 14.32
CA ARG A 94 -5.33 -20.16 15.14
C ARG A 94 -5.28 -21.68 15.36
N GLY A 95 -4.34 -22.38 14.72
CA GLY A 95 -4.20 -23.84 14.81
C GLY A 95 -3.16 -24.37 15.80
N LEU A 96 -2.31 -23.53 16.41
CA LEU A 96 -1.24 -23.97 17.35
C LEU A 96 -1.52 -23.66 18.83
N SER A 97 -2.79 -23.65 19.23
CA SER A 97 -3.18 -23.71 20.65
C SER A 97 -4.19 -24.83 20.86
N SER A 98 -3.74 -26.08 20.66
CA SER A 98 -4.33 -27.28 21.25
C SER A 98 -3.25 -28.34 21.43
#